data_AF-A0A354TM66-F1
#
_entry.id   AF-A0A354TM66-F1
#
_cell.length_a   1.000
_cell.length_b   1.000
_cell.length_c   1.000
_cell.angle_alpha   90.00
_cell.angle_beta   90.00
_cell.angle_gamma   90.00
#
_symmetry.space_group_name_H-M   'P 1'
#
loop_
_entity.id
_entity.type
_entity.pdbx_description
1 polymer ?
#
loop_
_entity_poly.entity_id
_entity_poly.type
_entity_poly.pdbx_seq_one_letter_code
_entity_poly.pdbx_strand_id
1 'polypeptide(L)'
;TPGVNNSQGEGHRDSIVFRGVRSTADFFIDGARDDVQYYRPLYNLEQVEILRGPNALLFGRGGTGGILNRVTKKGVLGERFTNFQAGANSFGE
;
A
#
# COMPACT_ATOMS: atom_id res chain seq x y z
N THR A 1 -7.97 -7.08 4.32
CA THR A 1 -7.76 -8.49 4.74
C THR A 1 -7.97 -8.59 6.24
N PRO A 2 -8.39 -9.73 6.81
CA PRO A 2 -8.63 -9.83 8.25
C PRO A 2 -7.38 -9.53 9.10
N GLY A 3 -7.56 -8.77 10.18
CA GLY A 3 -6.48 -8.37 11.08
C GLY A 3 -5.61 -7.22 10.56
N VAL A 4 -6.07 -6.51 9.52
CA VAL A 4 -5.44 -5.30 8.98
C VAL A 4 -6.49 -4.22 8.84
N ASN A 5 -6.28 -3.10 9.54
CA ASN A 5 -7.19 -1.95 9.51
C ASN A 5 -6.44 -0.69 9.03
N ASN A 6 -7.14 0.18 8.31
CA ASN A 6 -6.63 1.51 7.99
C ASN A 6 -7.01 2.49 9.11
N SER A 7 -6.12 3.42 9.43
CA SER A 7 -6.27 4.46 10.44
C SER A 7 -5.82 5.79 9.86
N GLN A 8 -6.52 6.87 10.20
CA GLN A 8 -6.08 8.22 9.87
C GLN A 8 -4.77 8.51 10.61
N GLY A 9 -3.66 8.57 9.87
CA GLY A 9 -2.37 9.03 10.37
C GLY A 9 -2.44 10.50 10.77
N GLU A 10 -1.76 10.87 11.87
CA GLU A 10 -1.44 12.27 12.15
C GLU A 10 -0.81 12.93 10.92
N GLY A 11 -1.29 14.10 10.48
CA GLY A 11 -0.67 14.87 9.40
C GLY A 11 -0.98 14.43 7.96
N HIS A 12 -2.19 13.93 7.69
CA HIS A 12 -2.66 13.57 6.32
C HIS A 12 -1.82 12.47 5.63
N ARG A 13 -1.52 11.40 6.37
CA ARG A 13 -0.75 10.25 5.88
C ARG A 13 -1.47 8.94 6.09
N ASP A 14 -1.06 7.95 5.33
CA ASP A 14 -1.49 6.57 5.54
C ASP A 14 -0.98 6.05 6.89
N SER A 15 -1.87 5.39 7.64
CA SER A 15 -1.47 4.61 8.80
C SER A 15 -2.22 3.30 8.81
N ILE A 16 -1.48 2.21 8.94
CA ILE A 16 -2.06 0.87 8.91
C ILE A 16 -1.83 0.18 10.25
N VAL A 17 -2.81 -0.60 10.68
CA VAL A 17 -2.77 -1.35 11.93
C VAL A 17 -2.75 -2.83 11.59
N PHE A 18 -1.64 -3.50 11.86
CA PHE A 18 -1.49 -4.94 11.72
C PHE A 18 -1.68 -5.61 13.08
N ARG A 19 -2.77 -6.36 13.26
CA ARG A 19 -3.08 -7.11 14.50
C ARG A 19 -2.89 -6.29 15.80
N GLY A 20 -3.30 -5.02 15.79
CA GLY A 20 -3.20 -4.11 16.93
C GLY A 20 -1.91 -3.27 16.98
N VAL A 21 -0.91 -3.56 16.14
CA VAL A 21 0.31 -2.75 16.02
C VAL A 21 0.14 -1.73 14.91
N ARG A 22 0.16 -0.45 15.27
CA ARG A 22 0.08 0.67 14.32
C ARG A 22 1.44 0.93 13.67
N SER A 23 1.42 1.18 12.37
CA SER A 23 2.57 1.62 11.60
C SER A 23 2.25 2.79 10.67
N THR A 24 3.25 3.64 10.46
CA THR A 24 3.26 4.75 9.50
C THR A 24 4.49 4.70 8.59
N ALA A 25 5.34 3.68 8.73
CA ALA A 25 6.65 3.61 8.07
C ALA A 25 6.94 2.24 7.46
N ASP A 26 5.99 1.31 7.53
CA ASP A 26 6.13 -0.06 6.99
C ASP A 26 5.44 -0.21 5.63
N PHE A 27 5.58 0.83 4.80
CA PHE A 27 5.08 0.88 3.43
C PHE A 27 6.22 0.67 2.44
N PHE A 28 5.94 -0.11 1.40
CA PHE A 28 6.90 -0.44 0.36
C PHE A 28 6.25 -0.30 -1.02
N ILE A 29 7.05 0.03 -2.03
CA ILE A 29 6.67 0.02 -3.44
C ILE A 29 7.69 -0.85 -4.17
N ASP A 30 7.22 -1.95 -4.76
CA ASP A 30 8.05 -2.93 -5.45
C ASP A 30 9.26 -3.37 -4.59
N GLY A 31 9.06 -3.48 -3.26
CA GLY A 31 10.09 -3.85 -2.28
C GLY A 31 11.01 -2.72 -1.82
N ALA A 32 10.96 -1.53 -2.44
CA ALA A 32 11.66 -0.35 -1.96
C ALA A 32 10.85 0.34 -0.86
N ARG A 33 11.53 0.77 0.22
CA ARG A 33 10.86 1.44 1.33
C ARG A 33 10.31 2.80 0.91
N ASP A 34 9.06 3.05 1.26
CA ASP A 34 8.36 4.29 0.99
C ASP A 34 8.18 5.09 2.29
N ASP A 35 9.12 6.00 2.56
CA ASP A 35 9.12 6.81 3.77
C ASP A 35 8.32 8.11 3.65
N VAL A 36 7.74 8.39 2.47
CA VAL A 36 7.04 9.65 2.24
C VAL A 36 5.59 9.55 2.72
N GLN A 37 5.17 10.56 3.47
CA GLN A 37 3.94 10.52 4.25
C GLN A 37 2.81 11.28 3.55
N TYR A 38 2.25 10.68 2.51
CA TYR A 38 1.07 11.19 1.80
C TYR A 38 0.19 10.03 1.31
N TYR A 39 -1.04 10.33 0.91
CA TYR A 39 -1.97 9.37 0.31
C TYR A 39 -1.56 9.01 -1.11
N ARG A 40 -1.32 7.73 -1.38
CA ARG A 40 -1.03 7.26 -2.74
C ARG A 40 -2.29 6.79 -3.45
N PRO A 41 -2.56 7.28 -4.67
CA PRO A 41 -3.67 6.78 -5.45
C PRO A 41 -3.39 5.36 -5.94
N LEU A 42 -4.44 4.57 -6.16
CA LEU A 42 -4.34 3.15 -6.52
C LEU A 42 -4.27 2.90 -8.04
N TYR A 43 -4.34 3.94 -8.87
CA TYR A 43 -4.51 3.81 -10.33
C TYR A 43 -3.38 3.03 -11.02
N ASN A 44 -2.14 3.14 -10.51
CA ASN A 44 -0.95 2.49 -11.08
C ASN A 44 -0.52 1.23 -10.31
N LEU A 45 -1.36 0.72 -9.41
CA LEU A 45 -1.05 -0.50 -8.68
C LEU A 45 -1.65 -1.71 -9.38
N GLU A 46 -0.85 -2.76 -9.48
CA GLU A 46 -1.28 -4.09 -9.89
C GLU A 46 -1.89 -4.83 -8.69
N GLN A 47 -1.18 -4.83 -7.57
CA GLN A 47 -1.63 -5.50 -6.35
C GLN A 47 -1.10 -4.83 -5.08
N VAL A 48 -1.78 -5.12 -3.97
CA VAL A 48 -1.36 -4.77 -2.62
C VAL A 48 -1.09 -6.05 -1.85
N GLU A 49 0.16 -6.23 -1.45
CA GLU A 49 0.64 -7.37 -0.68
C GLU A 49 0.75 -7.00 0.79
N ILE A 50 0.30 -7.89 1.66
CA ILE A 50 0.33 -7.70 3.11
C ILE A 50 1.01 -8.91 3.73
N LEU A 51 2.20 -8.70 4.26
CA LEU A 51 2.88 -9.70 5.08
C LEU A 51 2.60 -9.38 6.54
N ARG A 52 2.03 -10.34 7.26
CA ARG A 52 1.64 -10.18 8.66
C ARG A 52 2.72 -10.76 9.57
N GLY A 53 3.00 -10.07 10.66
CA GLY A 53 4.01 -10.46 11.64
C GLY A 53 5.40 -9.90 11.34
N PRO A 54 6.30 -9.91 12.35
CA PRO A 54 7.65 -9.38 12.20
C PRO A 54 8.46 -10.18 11.18
N ASN A 55 9.03 -9.51 10.19
CA ASN A 55 9.97 -10.14 9.25
C ASN A 55 11.11 -9.18 8.87
N ALA A 56 12.10 -9.09 9.76
CA ALA A 56 13.25 -8.20 9.60
C ALA A 56 14.27 -8.71 8.55
N LEU A 57 14.25 -10.00 8.21
CA LEU A 57 15.18 -10.59 7.23
C LEU A 57 14.89 -10.11 5.81
N LEU A 58 13.60 -9.96 5.47
CA LEU A 58 13.20 -9.59 4.11
C LEU A 58 13.10 -8.06 3.93
N PHE A 59 12.74 -7.31 4.98
CA PHE A 59 12.38 -5.90 4.85
C PHE A 59 13.15 -4.96 5.80
N GLY A 60 14.16 -5.49 6.50
CA GLY A 60 15.04 -4.72 7.37
C GLY A 60 14.37 -4.16 8.62
N ARG A 61 14.84 -3.00 9.09
CA ARG A 61 14.33 -2.36 10.31
C ARG A 61 12.94 -1.76 10.07
N GLY A 62 11.91 -2.40 10.60
CA GLY A 62 10.51 -1.99 10.44
C GLY A 62 9.62 -3.22 10.43
N GLY A 63 8.32 -3.04 10.54
CA GLY A 63 7.35 -4.11 10.33
C GLY A 63 7.10 -4.98 11.55
N THR A 64 7.14 -4.42 12.75
CA THR A 64 6.82 -5.14 14.00
C THR A 64 5.43 -5.79 13.99
N GLY A 65 4.47 -5.21 13.27
CA GLY A 65 3.16 -5.82 13.02
C GLY A 65 3.05 -6.57 11.68
N GLY A 66 3.94 -6.27 10.75
CA GLY A 66 3.84 -6.65 9.33
C GLY A 66 4.22 -5.49 8.42
N ILE A 67 4.23 -5.73 7.11
CA ILE A 67 4.50 -4.71 6.09
C ILE A 67 3.42 -4.73 5.02
N LEU A 68 3.24 -3.58 4.37
CA LEU A 68 2.40 -3.44 3.18
C LEU A 68 3.28 -3.09 1.99
N ASN A 69 3.27 -3.94 0.96
CA ASN A 69 3.98 -3.71 -0.29
C ASN A 69 2.99 -3.45 -1.42
N ARG A 70 3.22 -2.37 -2.16
CA ARG A 70 2.44 -1.98 -3.34
C ARG A 70 3.22 -2.41 -4.56
N VAL A 71 2.64 -3.25 -5.41
CA VAL A 71 3.28 -3.67 -6.65
C VAL A 71 2.73 -2.83 -7.79
N THR A 72 3.61 -2.19 -8.55
CA THR A 72 3.19 -1.32 -9.66
C THR A 72 2.87 -2.11 -10.92
N LYS A 73 2.01 -1.54 -11.76
CA LYS A 73 1.72 -2.08 -13.09
C LYS A 73 2.98 -2.10 -13.95
N LYS A 74 3.17 -3.18 -14.71
CA LYS A 74 4.31 -3.36 -15.62
C LYS A 74 3.82 -3.55 -17.04
N GLY A 75 4.61 -3.10 -18.01
CA GLY A 75 4.36 -3.41 -19.42
C GLY A 75 4.53 -4.91 -19.67
N VAL A 76 3.57 -5.51 -20.35
CA VAL A 76 3.63 -6.92 -20.76
C VAL A 76 4.07 -7.01 -22.22
N LEU A 77 5.17 -7.72 -22.48
CA LEU A 77 5.73 -7.83 -23.82
C LEU A 77 4.77 -8.63 -24.73
N GLY A 78 4.52 -8.10 -25.93
CA GLY A 78 3.63 -8.72 -26.91
C GLY A 78 2.14 -8.42 -26.70
N GLU A 79 1.78 -7.68 -25.66
CA GLU A 79 0.41 -7.28 -25.39
C GLU A 79 0.19 -5.79 -25.63
N ARG A 80 -0.98 -5.44 -26.17
CA ARG A 80 -1.44 -4.05 -26.30
C ARG A 80 -2.78 -3.93 -25.60
N PHE A 81 -2.85 -3.05 -24.61
CA PHE A 81 -4.07 -2.79 -23.86
C PHE A 81 -4.35 -1.29 -23.76
N THR A 82 -5.62 -0.94 -23.59
CA THR A 82 -6.06 0.43 -23.33
C THR A 82 -7.27 0.34 -22.41
N ASN A 83 -7.13 0.86 -21.20
CA ASN A 83 -8.16 0.83 -20.16
C ASN A 83 -8.52 2.26 -19.79
N PHE A 84 -9.82 2.56 -19.74
CA PHE A 84 -10.34 3.84 -19.30
C PHE A 84 -11.42 3.61 -18.25
N GLN A 85 -11.39 4.39 -17.17
CA GLN A 85 -12.34 4.31 -16.08
C GLN A 85 -12.83 5.72 -15.74
N ALA A 86 -14.15 5.87 -15.64
CA ALA A 86 -14.81 7.07 -15.14
C ALA A 86 -15.84 6.66 -14.07
N GLY A 87 -16.06 7.53 -13.09
CA GLY A 87 -17.01 7.33 -12.01
C GLY A 87 -17.67 8.64 -11.63
N ALA A 88 -18.79 8.55 -10.92
CA ALA A 88 -19.46 9.67 -10.27
C ALA A 88 -20.01 9.19 -8.93
N ASN A 89 -19.95 10.02 -7.90
CA ASN A 89 -20.33 9.71 -6.54
C ASN A 89 -21.24 10.78 -5.94
N SER A 90 -21.76 10.52 -4.74
CA SER A 90 -22.73 11.38 -4.04
C SER A 90 -22.19 12.76 -3.66
N PHE A 91 -20.88 12.96 -3.71
CA PHE A 91 -20.21 14.23 -3.45
C PHE A 91 -19.91 15.00 -4.74
N GLY A 92 -20.31 14.48 -5.91
CA GLY A 92 -20.14 15.14 -7.20
C GLY A 92 -18.79 14.93 -7.87
N GLU A 93 -18.00 13.96 -7.40
CA GLU A 93 -16.75 13.49 -8.05
C GLU A 93 -16.94 12.16 -8.77
#